data_AF-A0A528AYB8-F1
#
_entry.id   AF-A0A528AYB8-F1
#
_cell.length_a   1.000
_cell.length_b   1.000
_cell.length_c   1.000
_cell.angle_alpha   90.00
_cell.angle_beta   90.00
_cell.angle_gamma   90.00
#
_symmetry.space_group_name_H-M   'P 1'
#
loop_
_entity.id
_entity.type
_entity.pdbx_description
1 polymer ?
#
loop_
_entity_poly.entity_id
_entity_poly.type
_entity_poly.pdbx_seq_one_letter_code
_entity_poly.pdbx_strand_id
1 'polypeptide(L)'
;MSSPIWTPDALSSEAAKLDSKYWLDGKYWRMVEAQHRVSTLKIVDTLDEQALLEDLIEETKPQIPLECRHLHYLLATPFRYGSVYPHGSRFRRAGRTKGVYYAAET
;
A
#
# COMPACT_ATOMS: atom_id res chain seq x y z
N MET A 1 27.27 -6.36 -12.14
CA MET A 1 26.89 -5.00 -12.61
C MET A 1 25.43 -4.79 -12.30
N SER A 2 25.10 -3.77 -11.52
CA SER A 2 23.73 -3.39 -11.15
C SER A 2 23.00 -2.84 -12.38
N SER A 3 21.92 -3.49 -12.81
CA SER A 3 21.01 -2.95 -13.82
C SER A 3 20.40 -1.64 -13.32
N PRO A 4 20.22 -0.61 -14.17
CA PRO A 4 19.71 0.69 -13.75
C PRO A 4 18.22 0.54 -13.43
N ILE A 5 17.91 0.46 -12.14
CA ILE A 5 16.54 0.42 -11.65
C ILE A 5 16.00 1.85 -11.74
N TRP A 6 15.13 2.09 -12.73
CA TRP A 6 14.32 3.31 -12.92
C TRP A 6 15.02 4.61 -13.33
N THR A 7 15.09 4.86 -14.64
CA THR A 7 15.07 6.22 -15.19
C THR A 7 13.62 6.61 -15.53
N PRO A 8 13.15 7.83 -15.17
CA PRO A 8 11.80 8.30 -15.48
C PRO A 8 11.42 8.21 -16.96
N ASP A 9 12.39 8.36 -17.85
CA ASP A 9 12.20 8.28 -19.29
C ASP A 9 11.86 6.86 -19.76
N ALA A 10 12.45 5.83 -19.15
CA ALA A 10 12.16 4.43 -19.47
C ALA A 10 10.74 4.02 -19.02
N LEU A 11 10.27 4.55 -17.89
CA LEU A 11 8.88 4.33 -17.46
C LEU A 11 7.89 5.06 -18.38
N SER A 12 8.28 6.23 -18.91
CA SER A 12 7.43 7.04 -19.77
C SER A 12 7.39 6.53 -21.21
N SER A 13 8.45 5.91 -21.71
CA SER A 13 8.49 5.31 -23.06
C SER A 13 7.55 4.11 -23.18
N GLU A 14 7.34 3.36 -22.10
CA GLU A 14 6.42 2.23 -22.01
C GLU A 14 5.01 2.64 -21.53
N ALA A 15 4.73 3.95 -21.42
CA ALA A 15 3.44 4.44 -20.96
C ALA A 15 2.36 4.22 -22.03
N ALA A 16 1.71 3.06 -22.00
CA ALA A 16 0.55 2.77 -22.83
C ALA A 16 -0.72 3.42 -22.25
N LYS A 17 -1.58 3.96 -23.13
CA LYS A 17 -2.95 4.27 -22.73
C LYS A 17 -3.65 2.95 -22.39
N LEU A 18 -4.15 2.83 -21.17
CA LEU A 18 -5.07 1.79 -20.77
C LEU A 18 -6.38 1.94 -21.57
N ASP A 19 -6.42 1.30 -22.74
CA ASP A 19 -7.59 1.11 -23.59
C ASP A 19 -8.56 0.14 -22.88
N SER A 20 -9.85 0.50 -22.86
CA SER A 20 -10.96 -0.25 -22.27
C SER A 20 -11.13 -1.68 -22.80
N LYS A 21 -10.46 -2.03 -23.89
CA LYS A 21 -10.44 -3.37 -24.49
C LYS A 21 -9.71 -4.41 -23.64
N TYR A 22 -8.83 -4.03 -22.71
CA TYR A 22 -7.93 -4.97 -22.02
C TYR A 22 -7.99 -5.02 -20.49
N TRP A 23 -8.75 -4.14 -19.81
CA TRP A 23 -8.42 -3.85 -18.40
C TRP A 23 -9.49 -3.99 -17.31
N LEU A 24 -10.66 -4.58 -17.53
CA LEU A 24 -11.60 -4.79 -16.41
C LEU A 24 -12.30 -6.16 -16.33
N ASP A 25 -12.30 -6.97 -17.40
CA ASP A 25 -12.97 -8.28 -17.40
C ASP A 25 -12.04 -9.47 -17.18
N GLY A 26 -10.77 -9.22 -16.86
CA GLY A 26 -9.78 -10.27 -16.59
C GLY A 26 -9.86 -10.84 -15.16
N LYS A 27 -9.43 -12.10 -14.99
CA LYS A 27 -9.13 -12.63 -13.65
C LYS A 27 -7.74 -12.14 -13.25
N TYR A 28 -7.67 -11.37 -12.16
CA TYR A 28 -6.42 -10.86 -11.63
C TYR A 28 -6.02 -11.59 -10.36
N TRP A 29 -4.72 -11.84 -10.21
CA TRP A 29 -4.14 -12.28 -8.93
C TRP A 29 -3.72 -11.06 -8.13
N ARG A 30 -4.24 -10.93 -6.91
CA ARG A 30 -3.75 -9.94 -5.95
C ARG A 30 -2.87 -10.65 -4.93
N MET A 31 -1.61 -10.21 -4.84
CA MET A 31 -0.65 -10.72 -3.87
C MET A 31 -0.37 -9.63 -2.83
N VAL A 32 -0.37 -10.00 -1.56
CA VAL A 32 0.00 -9.10 -0.44
C VAL A 32 0.84 -9.90 0.53
N GLU A 33 1.99 -9.35 0.89
CA GLU A 33 2.86 -9.93 1.90
C GLU A 33 2.40 -9.50 3.30
N ALA A 34 2.06 -10.46 4.15
CA ALA A 34 1.63 -10.20 5.52
C ALA A 34 2.83 -10.06 6.45
N GLN A 35 3.39 -8.85 6.56
CA GLN A 35 4.56 -8.61 7.43
C GLN A 35 4.21 -8.18 8.87
N HIS A 36 2.95 -7.80 9.14
CA HIS A 36 2.55 -7.18 10.42
C HIS A 36 2.96 -8.00 11.66
N ARG A 37 2.69 -9.32 11.68
CA ARG A 37 3.02 -10.19 12.83
C ARG A 37 4.51 -10.23 13.15
N VAL A 38 5.37 -10.31 12.14
CA VAL A 38 6.82 -10.48 12.34
C VAL A 38 7.49 -9.15 12.74
N SER A 39 6.92 -8.02 12.32
CA SER A 39 7.48 -6.70 12.62
C SER A 39 7.32 -6.28 14.10
N THR A 40 6.17 -6.59 14.71
CA THR A 40 5.80 -6.12 16.06
C THR A 40 6.15 -7.10 17.17
N LEU A 41 6.35 -8.40 16.86
CA LEU A 41 6.85 -9.38 17.84
C LEU A 41 8.24 -9.05 18.42
N LYS A 42 8.97 -8.07 17.86
CA LYS A 42 10.25 -7.61 18.40
C LYS A 42 10.11 -6.64 19.59
N ILE A 43 8.90 -6.14 19.86
CA ILE A 43 8.65 -5.15 20.91
C ILE A 43 7.83 -5.70 22.09
N VAL A 44 7.55 -7.01 22.10
CA VAL A 44 6.78 -7.72 23.14
C VAL A 44 7.39 -9.10 23.38
N ASP A 45 7.12 -9.70 24.54
CA ASP A 45 7.72 -10.98 24.95
C ASP A 45 6.76 -12.17 24.75
N THR A 46 5.44 -11.91 24.68
CA THR A 46 4.41 -12.94 24.60
C THR A 46 3.38 -12.70 23.50
N LEU A 47 2.64 -13.76 23.13
CA LEU A 47 1.56 -13.65 22.14
C LEU A 47 0.36 -12.85 22.66
N ASP A 48 0.10 -12.86 23.97
CA ASP A 48 -0.98 -12.09 24.58
C ASP A 48 -0.67 -10.59 24.54
N GLU A 49 0.57 -10.22 24.87
CA GLU A 49 1.06 -8.84 24.69
C GLU A 49 1.03 -8.41 23.22
N GLN A 50 1.39 -9.31 22.31
CA GLN A 50 1.29 -9.04 20.88
C GLN A 50 -0.16 -8.77 20.44
N ALA A 51 -1.13 -9.53 20.94
CA ALA A 51 -2.54 -9.29 20.63
C ALA A 51 -3.00 -7.92 21.14
N LEU A 52 -2.67 -7.59 22.39
CA LEU A 52 -2.96 -6.29 22.99
C LEU A 52 -2.31 -5.13 22.19
N LEU A 53 -1.06 -5.30 21.78
CA LEU A 53 -0.35 -4.30 20.99
C LEU A 53 -1.03 -4.07 19.63
N GLU A 54 -1.46 -5.13 18.95
CA GLU A 54 -2.17 -5.00 17.67
C GLU A 54 -3.52 -4.27 17.85
N ASP A 55 -4.26 -4.54 18.93
CA ASP A 55 -5.50 -3.83 19.26
C ASP A 55 -5.23 -2.33 19.52
N LEU A 56 -4.21 -2.00 20.32
CA LEU A 56 -3.81 -0.61 20.55
C LEU A 56 -3.40 0.10 19.25
N ILE A 57 -2.62 -0.56 18.39
CA ILE A 57 -2.23 -0.02 17.09
C ILE A 57 -3.46 0.20 16.21
N GLU A 58 -4.41 -0.74 16.20
CA GLU A 58 -5.64 -0.69 15.43
C GLU A 58 -6.52 0.51 15.82
N GLU A 59 -6.60 0.84 17.12
CA GLU A 59 -7.32 2.00 17.63
C GLU A 59 -6.73 3.34 17.18
N THR A 60 -5.41 3.41 16.97
CA THR A 60 -4.75 4.64 16.49
C THR A 60 -5.00 4.94 15.02
N LYS A 61 -5.46 3.95 14.24
CA LYS A 61 -5.60 4.10 12.78
C LYS A 61 -6.84 4.97 12.45
N PRO A 62 -6.73 5.87 11.47
CA PRO A 62 -7.89 6.54 10.90
C PRO A 62 -9.01 5.58 10.50
N GLN A 63 -10.23 6.04 10.70
CA GLN A 63 -11.44 5.35 10.25
C GLN A 63 -11.48 5.30 8.73
N ILE A 64 -11.97 4.19 8.18
CA ILE A 64 -12.18 4.08 6.73
C ILE A 64 -13.31 5.04 6.31
N PRO A 65 -13.10 5.89 5.29
CA PRO A 65 -14.14 6.75 4.72
C PRO A 65 -15.39 5.95 4.35
N LEU A 66 -16.58 6.53 4.53
CA LEU A 66 -17.85 5.82 4.35
C LEU A 66 -17.96 5.22 2.94
N GLU A 67 -17.57 6.01 1.93
CA GLU A 67 -17.51 5.62 0.53
C GLU A 67 -16.54 4.47 0.25
N CYS A 68 -15.62 4.14 1.16
CA CYS A 68 -14.63 3.08 0.99
C CYS A 68 -14.90 1.82 1.85
N ARG A 69 -15.88 1.83 2.75
CA ARG A 69 -16.13 0.70 3.67
C ARG A 69 -16.60 -0.58 2.98
N HIS A 70 -17.16 -0.47 1.78
CA HIS A 70 -17.58 -1.62 0.97
C HIS A 70 -16.41 -2.30 0.25
N LEU A 71 -15.23 -1.67 0.22
CA LEU A 71 -14.06 -2.23 -0.44
C LEU A 71 -13.47 -3.36 0.40
N HIS A 72 -12.95 -4.39 -0.27
CA HIS A 72 -12.15 -5.43 0.38
C HIS A 72 -11.01 -4.78 1.20
N TYR A 73 -10.67 -5.35 2.36
CA TYR A 73 -9.73 -4.70 3.29
C TYR A 73 -8.40 -4.28 2.62
N LEU A 74 -7.87 -5.09 1.71
CA LEU A 74 -6.65 -4.76 0.92
C LEU A 74 -6.75 -3.51 0.03
N LEU A 75 -7.97 -3.08 -0.31
CA LEU A 75 -8.23 -1.83 -1.04
C LEU A 75 -8.54 -0.67 -0.10
N ALA A 76 -9.12 -0.96 1.06
CA ALA A 76 -9.44 0.06 2.06
C ALA A 76 -8.24 0.42 2.95
N THR A 77 -7.25 -0.46 3.10
CA THR A 77 -6.10 -0.27 3.99
C THR A 77 -5.29 1.01 3.73
N PRO A 78 -5.07 1.50 2.49
CA PRO A 78 -4.31 2.74 2.29
C PRO A 78 -4.95 3.96 2.96
N PHE A 79 -6.27 3.97 3.17
CA PHE A 79 -6.98 5.06 3.84
C PHE A 79 -6.78 5.06 5.36
N ARG A 80 -6.23 3.97 5.90
CA ARG A 80 -5.93 3.81 7.33
C ARG A 80 -4.48 4.11 7.69
N TYR A 81 -3.64 4.37 6.69
CA TYR A 81 -2.24 4.74 6.88
C TYR A 81 -2.02 6.11 6.23
N GLY A 82 -2.21 7.16 7.03
CA GLY A 82 -2.07 8.53 6.58
C GLY A 82 -0.68 8.79 5.98
N SER A 83 -0.66 9.46 4.84
CA SER A 83 0.58 10.05 4.31
C SER A 83 1.09 11.11 5.28
N VAL A 84 2.41 11.15 5.49
CA VAL A 84 3.12 12.13 6.34
C VAL A 84 3.07 13.52 5.70
N TYR A 85 1.90 14.13 5.56
CA TYR A 85 1.78 15.53 5.13
C TYR A 85 1.80 16.45 6.36
N PRO A 86 2.40 17.64 6.24
CA PRO A 86 3.06 18.19 5.05
C PRO A 86 4.48 17.66 4.81
N HIS A 87 5.10 16.96 5.76
CA HIS A 87 6.55 16.80 5.86
C HIS A 87 7.22 15.79 4.89
N GLY A 88 6.47 14.88 4.27
CA GLY A 88 7.00 13.80 3.45
C GLY A 88 7.58 12.63 4.27
N SER A 89 8.08 11.62 3.59
CA SER A 89 8.76 10.44 4.16
C SER A 89 9.91 9.99 3.25
N ARG A 90 10.67 8.98 3.68
CA ARG A 90 11.67 8.32 2.81
C ARG A 90 11.11 7.79 1.48
N PHE A 91 9.80 7.54 1.40
CA PHE A 91 9.14 6.95 0.22
C PHE A 91 8.22 7.93 -0.54
N ARG A 92 7.89 9.09 0.04
CA ARG A 92 6.97 10.05 -0.58
C ARG A 92 7.40 11.48 -0.30
N ARG A 93 7.34 12.33 -1.33
CA ARG A 93 7.57 13.77 -1.18
C ARG A 93 6.57 14.42 -0.23
N ALA A 94 6.99 15.55 0.35
CA ALA A 94 6.15 16.47 1.10
C ALA A 94 4.92 16.92 0.29
N GLY A 95 3.81 17.20 0.99
CA GLY A 95 2.54 17.66 0.40
C GLY A 95 1.75 16.62 -0.41
N ARG A 96 0.47 16.90 -0.67
CA ARG A 96 -0.47 15.98 -1.34
C ARG A 96 0.09 15.46 -2.67
N THR A 97 0.21 14.14 -2.78
CA THR A 97 0.72 13.42 -3.95
C THR A 97 -0.29 12.35 -4.36
N LYS A 98 -0.35 12.03 -5.66
CA LYS A 98 -1.24 10.97 -6.18
C LYS A 98 -0.88 9.60 -5.55
N GLY A 99 -1.86 8.71 -5.46
CA GLY A 99 -1.61 7.31 -5.11
C GLY A 99 -0.73 6.62 -6.16
N VAL A 100 -0.03 5.55 -5.75
CA VAL A 100 0.76 4.71 -6.65
C VAL A 100 0.09 3.33 -6.72
N TYR A 101 -0.05 2.80 -7.93
CA TYR A 101 -0.58 1.46 -8.18
C TYR A 101 0.54 0.63 -8.82
N TYR A 102 0.92 -0.47 -8.17
CA TYR A 102 1.89 -1.43 -8.68
C TYR A 102 1.15 -2.64 -9.24
N ALA A 103 1.38 -2.92 -10.51
CA ALA A 103 0.87 -4.10 -11.22
C ALA A 103 1.93 -4.60 -12.20
N ALA A 104 1.81 -5.86 -12.61
CA ALA A 104 2.62 -6.47 -13.64
C ALA A 104 1.69 -7.21 -14.61
N GLU A 105 2.08 -7.27 -15.88
CA GLU A 105 1.52 -8.22 -16.82
C GLU A 105 2.03 -9.64 -16.49
N THR A 106 1.24 -10.64 -16.85
CA THR A 106 1.62 -12.06 -16.73
C THR A 106 2.60 -12.47 -17.81
#